data_AF-A0A453DL38-F1
#
_entry.id   AF-A0A453DL38-F1
#
_cell.length_a   1.000
_cell.length_b   1.000
_cell.length_c   1.000
_cell.angle_alpha   90.00
_cell.angle_beta   90.00
_cell.angle_gamma   90.00
#
_symmetry.space_group_name_H-M   'P 1'
#
loop_
_entity.id
_entity.type
_entity.pdbx_description
1 polymer ?
#
loop_
_entity_poly.entity_id
_entity_poly.type
_entity_poly.pdbx_seq_one_letter_code
_entity_poly.pdbx_strand_id
1 'polypeptide(L)'
;ALVATVLQSIPLNIQFRRVLVGERWEAWLHLVRRLMGVQLTPQPDQLWWKLTRSGEFTVKSMYIDTINSSVIPSSKEVWKVKVPLKIKVFMWF
;
A
#
# COMPACT_ATOMS: atom_id res chain seq x y z
N ALA A 1 -4.80 4.64 -11.25
CA ALA A 1 -5.25 3.44 -11.99
C ALA A 1 -5.73 2.42 -10.96
N LEU A 2 -6.86 1.76 -11.21
CA LEU A 2 -7.31 0.63 -10.39
C LEU A 2 -6.48 -0.61 -10.74
N VAL A 3 -6.28 -1.50 -9.78
CA VAL A 3 -5.52 -2.75 -9.99
C VAL A 3 -6.15 -3.57 -11.12
N ALA A 4 -7.48 -3.58 -11.20
CA ALA A 4 -8.22 -4.26 -12.25
C ALA A 4 -7.86 -3.78 -13.66
N THR A 5 -7.75 -2.47 -13.87
CA THR A 5 -7.45 -1.90 -15.19
C THR A 5 -6.07 -2.29 -15.68
N VAL A 6 -5.09 -2.42 -14.78
CA VAL A 6 -3.72 -2.79 -15.13
C VAL A 6 -3.63 -4.27 -15.49
N LEU A 7 -4.33 -5.13 -14.75
CA LEU A 7 -4.33 -6.59 -14.96
C LEU A 7 -5.19 -7.07 -16.13
N GLN A 8 -6.01 -6.20 -16.74
CA GLN A 8 -6.82 -6.52 -17.93
C GLN A 8 -6.00 -6.75 -19.20
N SER A 9 -4.75 -6.29 -19.25
CA SER A 9 -3.89 -6.36 -20.44
C SER A 9 -2.76 -7.37 -20.26
N ILE A 10 -2.51 -8.17 -21.29
CA ILE A 10 -1.32 -9.05 -21.39
C ILE A 10 -0.61 -8.70 -22.71
N PRO A 11 0.62 -8.13 -22.66
CA PRO A 11 1.40 -7.79 -21.47
C PRO A 11 0.83 -6.59 -20.69
N LEU A 12 1.18 -6.49 -19.40
CA LEU A 12 0.73 -5.41 -18.51
C LEU A 12 1.13 -4.04 -19.08
N ASN A 13 0.17 -3.11 -19.15
CA ASN A 13 0.42 -1.74 -19.57
C ASN A 13 1.11 -0.91 -18.47
N ILE A 14 2.39 -1.19 -18.24
CA ILE A 14 3.23 -0.52 -17.23
C ILE A 14 4.49 -0.01 -17.91
N GLN A 15 4.79 1.27 -17.67
CA GLN A 15 6.00 1.92 -18.17
C GLN A 15 6.82 2.45 -17.00
N PHE A 16 8.12 2.22 -17.05
CA PHE A 16 9.06 2.73 -16.06
C PHE A 16 9.79 3.95 -16.60
N ARG A 17 9.85 5.01 -15.79
CA ARG A 17 10.66 6.20 -16.12
C ARG A 17 12.17 5.90 -16.20
N ARG A 18 12.63 4.88 -15.47
CA ARG A 18 14.02 4.40 -15.46
C ARG A 18 14.05 2.94 -15.87
N VAL A 19 15.06 2.57 -16.65
CA VAL A 19 15.25 1.17 -17.07
C VAL A 19 15.53 0.31 -15.83
N LEU A 20 14.85 -0.84 -15.76
CA LEU A 20 15.14 -1.87 -14.77
C LEU A 20 16.29 -2.73 -15.30
N VAL A 21 17.34 -2.91 -14.49
CA VAL A 21 18.54 -3.67 -14.86
C VAL A 21 18.91 -4.60 -13.70
N GLY A 22 19.50 -5.76 -14.02
CA GLY A 22 19.97 -6.75 -13.04
C GLY A 22 18.83 -7.27 -12.16
N GLU A 23 19.08 -7.33 -10.85
CA GLU A 23 18.14 -7.83 -9.83
C GLU A 23 16.74 -7.21 -9.92
N ARG A 24 16.64 -5.93 -10.30
CA ARG A 24 15.34 -5.25 -10.42
C ARG A 24 14.52 -5.75 -11.59
N TRP A 25 15.18 -6.14 -12.68
CA TRP A 25 14.51 -6.73 -13.84
C TRP A 25 14.03 -8.15 -13.53
N GLU A 26 14.84 -8.95 -12.85
CA GLU A 26 14.44 -10.29 -12.42
C GLU A 26 13.28 -10.27 -11.44
N ALA A 27 13.32 -9.36 -10.44
CA ALA A 27 12.21 -9.15 -9.53
C ALA A 27 10.92 -8.73 -10.26
N TRP A 28 11.05 -7.90 -11.30
CA TRP A 28 9.93 -7.51 -12.15
C TRP A 28 9.35 -8.70 -12.93
N LEU A 29 10.18 -9.51 -13.59
CA LEU A 29 9.73 -10.71 -14.31
C LEU A 29 9.04 -11.71 -13.37
N HIS A 30 9.61 -11.91 -12.17
CA HIS A 30 9.01 -12.76 -11.15
C HIS A 30 7.63 -12.22 -10.70
N LEU A 31 7.50 -10.90 -10.54
CA LEU A 31 6.22 -10.27 -10.24
C LEU A 31 5.20 -10.48 -11.37
N VAL A 32 5.57 -10.20 -12.63
CA VAL A 32 4.69 -10.36 -13.80
C VAL A 32 4.18 -11.80 -13.90
N ARG A 33 5.07 -12.79 -13.73
CA ARG A 33 4.68 -14.22 -13.74
C ARG A 33 3.65 -14.55 -12.67
N ARG A 34 3.82 -14.03 -11.44
CA ARG A 34 2.84 -14.22 -10.36
C ARG A 34 1.51 -13.55 -10.67
N LEU A 35 1.53 -12.37 -11.29
CA LEU A 35 0.33 -11.63 -11.65
C LEU A 35 -0.47 -12.32 -12.76
N MET A 36 0.18 -13.01 -13.71
CA MET A 36 -0.54 -13.75 -14.76
C MET A 36 -1.45 -14.87 -14.22
N GLY A 37 -1.13 -15.41 -13.04
CA GLY A 37 -1.96 -16.43 -12.38
C GLY A 37 -3.11 -15.85 -11.55
N VAL A 38 -3.20 -14.53 -11.39
CA VAL A 38 -4.24 -13.90 -10.57
C VAL A 38 -5.48 -13.66 -11.41
N GLN A 39 -6.57 -14.35 -11.08
CA GLN A 39 -7.89 -14.07 -11.64
C GLN A 39 -8.62 -13.10 -10.72
N LEU A 40 -8.96 -11.93 -11.26
CA LEU A 40 -9.77 -10.95 -10.55
C LEU A 40 -11.23 -11.38 -10.56
N THR A 41 -11.90 -11.10 -9.47
CA THR A 41 -13.34 -11.32 -9.33
C THR A 41 -14.06 -9.99 -9.56
N PRO A 42 -15.30 -9.99 -10.11
CA PRO A 42 -16.04 -8.77 -10.42
C PRO A 42 -16.48 -7.96 -9.18
N GLN A 43 -16.15 -8.42 -7.97
CA GLN A 43 -16.47 -7.80 -6.71
C GLN A 43 -15.71 -6.46 -6.55
N PRO A 44 -16.33 -5.46 -5.92
CA PRO A 44 -15.63 -4.21 -5.62
C PRO A 44 -14.47 -4.46 -4.66
N ASP A 45 -13.41 -3.66 -4.81
CA ASP A 45 -12.26 -3.68 -3.90
C ASP A 45 -12.73 -3.44 -2.45
N GLN A 46 -12.28 -4.29 -1.52
CA GLN A 46 -12.56 -4.16 -0.09
C GLN A 46 -11.27 -3.85 0.66
N LEU A 47 -11.34 -2.90 1.60
CA LEU A 47 -10.25 -2.61 2.51
C LEU A 47 -10.34 -3.54 3.73
N TRP A 48 -9.26 -4.28 4.00
CA TRP A 48 -9.17 -5.19 5.13
C TRP A 48 -8.10 -4.71 6.11
N TRP A 49 -8.52 -4.48 7.35
CA TRP A 49 -7.62 -4.14 8.44
C TRP A 49 -6.91 -5.38 8.96
N LYS A 50 -5.61 -5.51 8.68
CA LYS A 50 -4.84 -6.72 8.99
C LYS A 50 -4.60 -6.97 10.49
N LEU A 51 -4.83 -5.97 11.35
CA LEU A 51 -4.62 -6.12 12.79
C LEU A 51 -5.75 -6.87 13.48
N THR A 52 -6.94 -6.93 12.87
CA THR A 52 -8.11 -7.57 13.45
C THR A 52 -8.56 -8.73 12.57
N ARG A 53 -9.01 -9.82 13.19
CA ARG A 53 -9.55 -10.98 12.45
C ARG A 53 -10.85 -10.63 11.70
N SER A 54 -11.59 -9.64 12.17
CA SER A 54 -12.78 -9.13 11.48
C SER A 54 -12.46 -8.35 10.22
N GLY A 55 -11.21 -7.91 10.03
CA GLY A 55 -10.85 -7.02 8.93
C GLY A 55 -11.37 -5.58 9.10
N GLU A 56 -12.02 -5.28 10.23
CA GLU A 56 -12.55 -3.95 10.49
C GLU A 56 -11.52 -3.06 11.17
N PHE A 57 -11.43 -1.82 10.69
CA PHE A 57 -10.64 -0.80 11.34
C PHE A 57 -11.28 -0.40 12.67
N THR A 58 -10.47 -0.43 13.74
CA THR A 58 -10.85 0.21 15.00
C THR A 58 -9.70 1.05 15.51
N VAL A 59 -10.02 2.25 15.97
CA VAL A 59 -9.07 3.20 16.57
C VAL A 59 -8.27 2.51 17.68
N LYS A 60 -8.93 1.70 18.52
CA LYS A 60 -8.29 0.93 19.59
C LYS A 60 -7.22 -0.03 19.08
N SER A 61 -7.51 -0.86 18.06
CA SER A 61 -6.55 -1.82 17.53
C SER A 61 -5.33 -1.14 16.90
N MET A 62 -5.54 0.01 16.25
CA MET A 62 -4.47 0.83 15.70
C MET A 62 -3.53 1.32 16.80
N TYR A 63 -4.06 1.94 17.86
CA TYR A 63 -3.22 2.45 18.95
C TYR A 63 -2.45 1.34 19.68
N ILE A 64 -3.07 0.18 19.92
CA ILE A 64 -2.39 -0.95 20.57
C ILE A 64 -1.20 -1.41 19.73
N ASP A 65 -1.38 -1.54 18.42
CA ASP A 65 -0.30 -1.93 17.51
C ASP A 65 0.81 -0.87 17.45
N THR A 66 0.48 0.41 17.37
CA THR A 66 1.46 1.51 17.40
C THR A 66 2.25 1.57 18.70
N ILE A 67 1.62 1.31 19.86
CA ILE A 67 2.32 1.30 21.16
C ILE A 67 3.24 0.08 21.28
N ASN A 68 2.82 -1.06 20.75
CA ASN A 68 3.59 -2.31 20.81
C ASN A 68 4.70 -2.37 19.75
N SER A 69 4.53 -1.66 18.64
CA SER A 69 5.57 -1.38 17.66
C SER A 69 6.51 -0.37 18.29
N SER A 70 7.60 -0.84 18.89
CA SER A 70 8.65 -0.07 19.60
C SER A 70 9.28 1.11 18.82
N VAL A 71 8.80 1.37 17.60
CA VAL A 71 9.06 2.54 16.78
C VAL A 71 7.90 3.52 16.97
N ILE A 72 8.00 4.41 17.97
CA ILE A 72 7.15 5.60 17.99
C ILE A 72 7.55 6.44 16.78
N PRO A 73 6.64 6.70 15.80
CA PRO A 73 6.95 7.57 14.69
C PRO A 73 7.36 8.93 15.26
N SER A 74 8.55 9.42 14.92
CA SER A 74 8.94 10.76 15.34
C SER A 74 8.10 11.78 14.55
N SER A 75 6.97 12.17 15.11
CA SER A 75 6.01 13.13 14.53
C SER A 75 6.60 14.54 14.32
N LYS A 76 7.88 14.75 14.66
CA LYS A 76 8.63 15.98 14.42
C LYS A 76 8.60 16.41 12.95
N GLU A 77 8.66 15.46 12.01
CA GLU A 77 8.65 15.78 10.58
C GLU A 77 7.24 16.10 10.05
N VAL A 78 6.19 15.55 10.68
CA VAL A 78 4.77 15.81 10.33
C VAL A 78 4.46 17.30 10.44
N TRP A 79 5.00 17.96 11.45
CA TRP A 79 4.83 19.39 11.66
C TRP A 79 5.55 20.25 10.63
N LYS A 80 6.60 19.74 9.98
CA LYS A 80 7.34 20.44 8.92
C LYS A 80 6.71 20.30 7.53
N VAL A 81 5.80 19.34 7.33
CA VAL A 81 5.10 19.16 6.05
C VAL A 81 4.23 20.40 5.74
N LYS A 82 4.23 20.89 4.51
CA LYS A 82 3.38 22.03 4.08
C LYS A 82 1.97 21.58 3.69
N VAL A 83 1.23 21.01 4.65
CA VAL A 83 -0.19 20.66 4.49
C VAL A 83 -1.06 21.39 5.52
N PRO A 84 -2.35 21.62 5.22
CA PRO A 84 -3.28 22.23 6.17
C PRO A 84 -3.29 21.51 7.53
N LEU A 85 -3.45 22.28 8.60
CA LEU A 85 -3.41 21.78 9.98
C LEU A 85 -4.40 20.63 10.23
N LYS A 86 -5.59 20.72 9.63
CA LYS A 86 -6.64 19.68 9.70
C LYS A 86 -6.17 18.32 9.18
N ILE A 87 -5.22 18.28 8.25
CA ILE A 87 -4.63 17.04 7.71
C ILE A 87 -3.47 16.57 8.60
N LYS A 88 -2.65 17.50 9.14
CA LYS A 88 -1.54 17.17 10.06
C LYS A 88 -1.99 16.45 11.32
N VAL A 89 -3.16 16.80 11.86
CA VAL A 89 -3.71 16.17 13.07
C VAL A 89 -3.91 14.66 12.87
N PHE A 90 -4.26 14.21 11.66
CA PHE A 90 -4.38 12.78 11.35
C PHE A 90 -3.02 12.10 11.12
N MET A 91 -1.98 12.85 10.75
CA MET A 91 -0.62 12.35 10.52
C MET A 91 0.23 12.28 11.79
N TRP A 92 -0.26 12.79 12.93
CA TRP A 92 0.44 12.73 14.21
C TRP A 92 0.68 11.27 14.66
N PHE A 93 -0.26 10.37 14.35
CA PHE A 93 -0.24 8.94 14.69
C PHE A 93 0.62 8.12 13.74
#